data_AF-A0A9W8W5E4-F1
#
_entry.id   AF-A0A9W8W5E4-F1
#
_cell.length_a   1.000
_cell.length_b   1.000
_cell.length_c   1.000
_cell.angle_alpha   90.00
_cell.angle_beta   90.00
_cell.angle_gamma   90.00
#
_symmetry.space_group_name_H-M   'P 1'
#
loop_
_entity.id
_entity.type
_entity.pdbx_description
1 polymer ?
#
loop_
_entity_poly.entity_id
_entity_poly.type
_entity_poly.pdbx_seq_one_letter_code
_entity_poly.pdbx_strand_id
1 'polypeptide(L)'
;MFDCGATYLIEGAEIDRPGNALTLTHSLHMLFGDFRVFFTPADQQPQPHKYLIDTFLRAGFIDEVPVTRALYLTEERTIDPPSPRLLAIHRAIAHILHLTAAGGYIDDILRDAEEPAREDGSTELERLVRLGLNGWSRGEVHI
;
A
#
# COMPACT_ATOMS: atom_id res chain seq x y z
N MET A 1 7.00 -15.91 -4.24
CA MET A 1 8.33 -15.56 -4.79
C MET A 1 8.50 -14.09 -4.51
N PHE A 2 9.40 -13.72 -3.61
CA PHE A 2 9.59 -12.32 -3.21
C PHE A 2 10.10 -11.50 -4.40
N ASP A 3 9.57 -10.30 -4.57
CA ASP A 3 9.95 -9.39 -5.65
C ASP A 3 11.38 -8.87 -5.40
N CYS A 4 12.38 -9.46 -6.06
CA CYS A 4 13.78 -9.20 -5.80
C CYS A 4 14.19 -7.78 -6.26
N GLY A 5 14.78 -7.00 -5.35
CA GLY A 5 15.16 -5.61 -5.64
C GLY A 5 13.98 -4.63 -5.64
N ALA A 6 12.86 -4.98 -5.01
CA ALA A 6 11.76 -4.04 -4.78
C ALA A 6 12.14 -2.98 -3.74
N THR A 7 13.10 -3.27 -2.85
CA THR A 7 13.56 -2.36 -1.80
C THR A 7 14.12 -1.06 -2.40
N TYR A 8 14.86 -1.14 -3.51
CA TYR A 8 15.35 0.03 -4.24
C TYR A 8 14.24 0.98 -4.73
N LEU A 9 12.99 0.52 -4.85
CA LEU A 9 11.87 1.38 -5.27
C LEU A 9 11.30 2.22 -4.13
N ILE A 10 11.62 1.86 -2.89
CA ILE A 10 11.08 2.49 -1.67
C ILE A 10 12.19 3.01 -0.75
N GLU A 11 13.43 3.02 -1.24
CA GLU A 11 14.61 3.49 -0.50
C GLU A 11 14.92 4.96 -0.84
N GLY A 12 15.20 5.76 0.20
CA GLY A 12 15.62 7.15 0.04
C GLY A 12 14.66 7.97 -0.82
N ALA A 13 15.20 8.72 -1.78
CA ALA A 13 14.40 9.57 -2.67
C ALA A 13 13.57 8.80 -3.72
N GLU A 14 13.76 7.48 -3.86
CA GLU A 14 12.99 6.70 -4.84
C GLU A 14 11.52 6.54 -4.42
N ILE A 15 11.25 6.55 -3.10
CA ILE A 15 9.88 6.42 -2.57
C ILE A 15 8.98 7.61 -2.97
N ASP A 16 9.56 8.79 -3.13
CA ASP A 16 8.83 10.03 -3.43
C ASP A 16 8.73 10.31 -4.94
N ARG A 17 9.14 9.35 -5.79
CA ARG A 17 9.03 9.51 -7.24
C ARG A 17 7.58 9.45 -7.72
N PRO A 18 7.24 10.14 -8.83
CA PRO A 18 5.88 10.11 -9.39
C PRO A 18 5.36 8.70 -9.69
N GLY A 19 6.25 7.74 -9.98
CA GLY A 19 5.89 6.34 -10.16
C GLY A 19 5.30 5.65 -8.91
N ASN A 20 5.49 6.21 -7.72
CA ASN A 20 4.84 5.78 -6.47
C ASN A 20 3.64 6.66 -6.07
N ALA A 21 3.19 7.55 -6.96
CA ALA A 21 2.07 8.45 -6.69
C ALA A 21 0.82 8.09 -7.51
N LEU A 22 -0.35 8.16 -6.87
CA LEU A 22 -1.65 8.07 -7.53
C LEU A 22 -2.57 9.19 -7.02
N THR A 23 -3.28 9.86 -7.92
CA THR A 23 -4.36 10.77 -7.54
C THR A 23 -5.67 9.99 -7.48
N LEU A 24 -6.34 10.04 -6.33
CA LEU A 24 -7.58 9.32 -6.06
C LEU A 24 -8.62 10.29 -5.48
N THR A 25 -9.90 9.97 -5.65
CA THR A 25 -10.95 10.63 -4.86
C THR A 25 -10.73 10.32 -3.38
N HIS A 26 -11.24 11.18 -2.49
CA HIS A 26 -11.01 11.01 -1.05
C HIS A 26 -11.39 9.61 -0.52
N SER A 27 -12.54 9.08 -0.93
CA SER A 27 -12.98 7.74 -0.52
C SER A 27 -12.07 6.64 -1.06
N LEU A 28 -11.64 6.72 -2.31
CA LEU A 28 -10.71 5.75 -2.89
C LEU A 28 -9.32 5.84 -2.25
N HIS A 29 -8.86 7.04 -1.89
CA HIS A 29 -7.59 7.24 -1.18
C HIS A 29 -7.59 6.52 0.17
N MET A 30 -8.65 6.69 0.96
CA MET A 30 -8.81 5.98 2.25
C MET A 30 -8.81 4.46 2.04
N LEU A 31 -9.60 3.97 1.09
CA LEU A 31 -9.73 2.53 0.85
C LEU A 31 -8.47 1.89 0.24
N PHE A 32 -7.71 2.64 -0.55
CA PHE A 32 -6.41 2.22 -1.06
C PHE A 32 -5.38 2.14 0.06
N GLY A 33 -5.34 3.13 0.95
CA GLY A 33 -4.50 3.12 2.15
C GLY A 33 -4.81 1.95 3.09
N ASP A 34 -6.09 1.64 3.28
CA ASP A 34 -6.57 0.52 4.09
C ASP A 34 -6.43 -0.86 3.41
N PHE A 35 -5.81 -0.92 2.23
CA PHE A 35 -5.67 -2.14 1.43
C PHE A 35 -7.01 -2.86 1.11
N ARG A 36 -8.09 -2.09 0.99
CA ARG A 36 -9.44 -2.60 0.64
C ARG A 36 -9.74 -2.51 -0.84
N VAL A 37 -9.04 -1.63 -1.56
CA VAL A 37 -9.08 -1.49 -3.03
C VAL A 37 -7.69 -1.73 -3.57
N PHE A 38 -7.58 -2.48 -4.66
CA PHE A 38 -6.29 -2.82 -5.28
C PHE A 38 -6.40 -2.86 -6.81
N PHE A 39 -5.25 -2.81 -7.48
CA PHE A 39 -5.13 -2.72 -8.92
C PHE A 39 -4.58 -4.03 -9.48
N THR A 40 -5.35 -4.69 -10.34
CA THR A 40 -4.94 -5.91 -11.04
C THR A 40 -4.70 -5.59 -12.51
N PRO A 41 -3.63 -6.10 -13.16
CA PRO A 41 -3.47 -5.98 -14.61
C PRO A 41 -4.73 -6.50 -15.33
N ALA A 42 -5.26 -5.71 -16.27
CA ALA A 42 -6.58 -5.99 -16.84
C ALA A 42 -6.68 -7.28 -17.68
N ASP A 43 -5.56 -7.73 -18.27
CA ASP A 43 -5.51 -8.86 -19.20
C ASP A 43 -4.24 -9.72 -18.97
N GLN A 44 -4.25 -10.98 -19.43
CA GLN A 44 -3.04 -11.84 -19.48
C GLN A 44 -1.99 -11.30 -20.48
N GLN A 45 -2.42 -10.49 -21.45
CA GLN A 45 -1.56 -9.72 -22.33
C GLN A 45 -1.50 -8.28 -21.82
N PRO A 46 -0.35 -7.80 -21.31
CA PRO A 46 -0.29 -6.50 -20.65
C PRO A 46 -0.60 -5.36 -21.64
N GLN A 47 -1.79 -4.76 -21.52
CA GLN A 47 -2.01 -3.40 -22.03
C GLN A 47 -1.31 -2.44 -21.06
N PRO A 48 -0.38 -1.58 -21.53
CA PRO A 48 0.35 -0.70 -20.65
C PRO A 48 -0.62 0.17 -19.82
N HIS A 49 -0.39 0.20 -18.51
CA HIS A 49 -1.11 1.04 -17.54
C HIS A 49 -2.64 0.87 -17.50
N LYS A 50 -3.16 -0.27 -17.95
CA LYS A 50 -4.59 -0.60 -17.84
C LYS A 50 -4.82 -1.60 -16.72
N TYR A 51 -5.67 -1.22 -15.78
CA TYR A 51 -5.91 -1.97 -14.57
C TYR A 51 -7.39 -2.21 -14.33
N LEU A 52 -7.72 -3.41 -13.89
CA LEU A 52 -8.96 -3.71 -13.18
C LEU A 52 -8.77 -3.25 -11.73
N ILE A 53 -9.53 -2.23 -11.35
CA ILE A 53 -9.65 -1.77 -9.97
C ILE A 53 -10.71 -2.65 -9.31
N ASP A 54 -10.33 -3.32 -8.23
CA ASP A 54 -11.17 -4.30 -7.55
C ASP A 54 -11.11 -4.14 -6.03
N THR A 55 -12.01 -4.80 -5.30
CA THR A 55 -12.16 -4.65 -3.85
C THR A 55 -12.58 -5.95 -3.17
N PHE A 56 -12.20 -6.10 -1.90
CA PHE A 56 -12.76 -7.16 -1.03
C PHE A 56 -14.09 -6.78 -0.40
N LEU A 57 -14.56 -5.54 -0.59
CA LEU A 57 -15.83 -5.07 -0.05
C LEU A 57 -17.00 -5.68 -0.83
N ARG A 58 -18.17 -5.73 -0.19
CA ARG A 58 -19.39 -6.25 -0.83
C ARG A 58 -19.78 -5.38 -2.03
N ALA A 59 -20.35 -6.01 -3.05
CA ALA A 59 -20.85 -5.29 -4.22
C ALA A 59 -21.80 -4.15 -3.82
N GLY A 60 -21.61 -2.97 -4.43
CA GLY A 60 -22.37 -1.76 -4.13
C GLY A 60 -21.88 -0.95 -2.93
N PHE A 61 -20.79 -1.36 -2.25
CA PHE A 61 -20.19 -0.55 -1.19
C PHE A 61 -19.37 0.63 -1.73
N ILE A 62 -18.83 0.48 -2.94
CA ILE A 62 -18.11 1.53 -3.67
C ILE A 62 -18.78 1.64 -5.03
N ASP A 63 -19.19 2.84 -5.39
CA ASP A 63 -19.69 3.12 -6.73
C ASP A 63 -18.59 2.87 -7.76
N GLU A 64 -18.96 2.30 -8.90
CA GLU A 64 -18.04 2.04 -10.00
C GLU A 64 -16.88 1.07 -9.70
N VAL A 65 -16.97 0.18 -8.70
CA VAL A 65 -15.98 -0.91 -8.50
C VAL A 65 -16.71 -2.27 -8.46
N PRO A 66 -16.25 -3.30 -9.21
CA PRO A 66 -15.02 -3.33 -10.01
C PRO A 66 -15.11 -2.57 -11.34
N VAL A 67 -13.98 -1.99 -11.78
CA VAL A 67 -13.92 -1.26 -13.05
C VAL A 67 -12.54 -1.26 -13.68
N THR A 68 -12.50 -1.27 -15.02
CA THR A 68 -11.27 -1.13 -15.78
C THR A 68 -10.97 0.34 -16.07
N ARG A 69 -9.76 0.80 -15.74
CA ARG A 69 -9.27 2.16 -15.99
C ARG A 69 -7.87 2.12 -16.59
N ALA A 70 -7.58 3.09 -17.46
CA ALA A 70 -6.23 3.36 -17.94
C ALA A 70 -5.64 4.50 -17.12
N LEU A 71 -4.48 4.28 -16.52
CA LEU A 71 -3.76 5.26 -15.70
C LEU A 71 -2.68 5.94 -16.55
N TYR A 72 -3.09 6.94 -17.32
CA TYR A 72 -2.19 7.84 -18.04
C TYR A 72 -2.51 9.28 -17.65
N LEU A 73 -1.48 10.01 -17.21
CA LEU A 73 -1.66 11.38 -16.70
C LEU A 73 -1.80 12.43 -17.80
N THR A 74 -1.03 12.35 -18.89
CA THR A 74 -1.00 13.40 -19.92
C THR A 74 -0.66 12.87 -21.32
N GLU A 75 -1.16 13.53 -22.36
CA GLU A 75 -0.79 13.23 -23.75
C GLU A 75 0.70 13.45 -24.00
N GLU A 76 1.30 14.45 -23.33
CA GLU A 76 2.72 14.76 -23.47
C GLU A 76 3.64 13.81 -22.67
N ARG A 77 3.09 12.98 -21.77
CA ARG A 77 3.81 11.97 -20.97
C ARG A 77 5.03 12.52 -20.22
N THR A 78 4.89 13.72 -19.66
CA THR A 78 5.96 14.43 -18.92
C THR A 78 6.15 13.93 -17.49
N ILE A 79 5.21 13.17 -16.96
CA ILE A 79 5.23 12.59 -15.61
C ILE A 79 5.18 11.08 -15.74
N ASP A 80 6.08 10.39 -15.04
CA ASP A 80 6.09 8.93 -14.99
C ASP A 80 4.77 8.41 -14.44
N PRO A 81 4.12 7.44 -15.11
CA PRO A 81 2.87 6.86 -14.64
C PRO A 81 3.10 5.98 -13.39
N PRO A 82 2.03 5.65 -12.65
CA PRO A 82 2.11 4.74 -11.52
C PRO A 82 2.76 3.41 -11.91
N SER A 83 3.76 3.00 -11.13
CA SER A 83 4.57 1.82 -11.36
C SER A 83 3.72 0.55 -11.25
N PRO A 84 3.65 -0.27 -12.31
CA PRO A 84 2.94 -1.55 -12.26
C PRO A 84 3.47 -2.46 -11.13
N ARG A 85 4.76 -2.35 -10.82
CA ARG A 85 5.43 -3.15 -9.80
C ARG A 85 5.02 -2.74 -8.38
N LEU A 86 4.95 -1.43 -8.11
CA LEU A 86 4.47 -0.92 -6.81
C LEU A 86 2.98 -1.25 -6.60
N LEU A 87 2.17 -1.13 -7.66
CA LEU A 87 0.77 -1.57 -7.61
C LEU A 87 0.62 -3.08 -7.37
N ALA A 88 1.49 -3.91 -7.95
CA ALA A 88 1.49 -5.35 -7.70
C ALA A 88 1.90 -5.69 -6.26
N ILE A 89 2.85 -4.96 -5.67
CA ILE A 89 3.25 -5.09 -4.26
C ILE A 89 2.07 -4.72 -3.35
N HIS A 90 1.43 -3.57 -3.59
CA HIS A 90 0.23 -3.14 -2.85
C HIS A 90 -0.86 -4.20 -2.89
N ARG A 91 -1.19 -4.72 -4.10
CA ARG A 91 -2.16 -5.80 -4.28
C ARG A 91 -1.78 -7.05 -3.49
N ALA A 92 -0.52 -7.46 -3.51
CA ALA A 92 -0.05 -8.63 -2.77
C ALA A 92 -0.26 -8.45 -1.25
N ILE A 93 0.08 -7.27 -0.72
CA ILE A 93 -0.16 -6.93 0.70
C ILE A 93 -1.67 -6.96 0.99
N ALA A 94 -2.51 -6.36 0.14
CA ALA A 94 -3.96 -6.38 0.30
C ALA A 94 -4.53 -7.79 0.40
N HIS A 95 -4.11 -8.70 -0.48
CA HIS A 95 -4.51 -10.10 -0.40
C HIS A 95 -4.01 -10.78 0.87
N ILE A 96 -2.77 -10.55 1.30
CA ILE A 96 -2.24 -11.12 2.54
C ILE A 96 -3.05 -10.65 3.73
N LEU A 97 -3.27 -9.34 3.88
CA LEU A 97 -4.03 -8.76 4.99
C LEU A 97 -5.48 -9.26 5.01
N HIS A 98 -6.11 -9.35 3.83
CA HIS A 98 -7.47 -9.88 3.71
C HIS A 98 -7.57 -11.36 4.09
N LEU A 99 -6.69 -12.20 3.56
CA LEU A 99 -6.74 -13.66 3.78
C LEU A 99 -6.34 -14.07 5.19
N THR A 100 -5.45 -13.31 5.82
CA THR A 100 -4.97 -13.60 7.19
C THR A 100 -5.79 -12.91 8.27
N ALA A 101 -6.66 -11.96 7.91
CA ALA A 101 -7.31 -11.03 8.83
C ALA A 101 -6.32 -10.28 9.76
N ALA A 102 -5.04 -10.17 9.36
CA ALA A 102 -3.99 -9.58 10.17
C ALA A 102 -4.02 -8.04 10.20
N GLY A 103 -4.86 -7.40 9.37
CA GLY A 103 -4.94 -5.93 9.28
C GLY A 103 -5.12 -5.27 10.64
N GLY A 104 -6.20 -5.61 11.36
CA GLY A 104 -6.47 -5.00 12.68
C GLY A 104 -5.36 -5.27 13.71
N TYR A 105 -4.78 -6.47 13.70
CA TYR A 105 -3.65 -6.77 14.57
C TYR A 105 -2.41 -5.92 14.25
N ILE A 106 -2.15 -5.62 12.97
CA ILE A 106 -1.06 -4.74 12.56
C ILE A 106 -1.36 -3.30 12.94
N ASP A 107 -2.59 -2.84 12.73
CA ASP A 107 -3.04 -1.50 13.10
C ASP A 107 -2.87 -1.25 14.60
N ASP A 108 -3.17 -2.25 15.44
CA ASP A 108 -2.97 -2.18 16.89
C ASP A 108 -1.49 -1.98 17.25
N ILE A 109 -0.56 -2.69 16.57
CA ILE A 109 0.89 -2.51 16.79
C ILE A 109 1.33 -1.10 16.38
N LEU A 110 0.88 -0.65 15.21
CA LEU A 110 1.27 0.65 14.65
C LEU A 110 0.79 1.77 15.58
N ARG A 111 -0.46 1.70 16.03
CA ARG A 111 -1.02 2.64 17.00
C ARG A 111 -0.22 2.64 18.31
N ASP A 112 0.11 1.46 18.85
CA ASP A 112 0.89 1.35 20.08
C ASP A 112 2.33 1.86 19.93
N ALA A 113 2.88 1.88 18.70
CA ALA A 113 4.20 2.43 18.41
C ALA A 113 4.19 3.97 18.28
N GLU A 114 3.07 4.55 17.87
CA GLU A 114 2.90 6.01 17.67
C GLU A 114 2.37 6.74 18.90
N GLU A 115 1.53 6.08 19.71
CA GLU A 115 0.94 6.65 20.92
C GLU A 115 1.85 6.51 22.16
N PRO A 116 1.74 7.42 23.14
CA PRO A 116 2.37 7.22 24.45
C PRO A 116 1.89 5.92 25.11
N ALA A 117 2.77 5.28 25.88
CA ALA A 117 2.43 4.10 26.63
C ALA A 117 1.23 4.37 27.56
N ARG A 118 0.24 3.47 27.55
CA ARG A 118 -0.96 3.59 28.36
C ARG A 118 -0.63 3.38 29.84
N GLU A 119 -1.18 4.24 30.70
CA GLU A 119 -0.94 4.20 32.14
C GLU A 119 -1.42 2.90 32.81
N ASP A 120 -2.37 2.19 32.18
CA ASP A 120 -2.90 0.91 32.63
C ASP A 120 -1.98 -0.29 32.32
N GLY A 121 -0.85 -0.06 31.63
CA GLY A 121 0.11 -1.11 31.28
C GLY A 121 -0.31 -2.01 30.12
N SER A 122 -1.36 -1.65 29.37
CA SER A 122 -1.84 -2.45 28.23
C SER A 122 -0.97 -2.35 26.97
N THR A 123 -0.03 -1.41 26.93
CA THR A 123 0.93 -1.30 25.81
C THR A 123 2.02 -2.38 25.92
N GLU A 124 2.13 -3.21 24.89
CA GLU A 124 3.11 -4.31 24.79
C GLU A 124 4.53 -3.81 24.46
N LEU A 125 5.15 -3.05 25.36
CA LEU A 125 6.45 -2.40 25.14
C LEU A 125 7.58 -3.40 24.80
N GLU A 126 7.59 -4.59 25.40
CA GLU A 126 8.59 -5.63 25.09
C GLU A 126 8.55 -5.98 23.60
N ARG A 127 7.34 -6.14 23.06
CA ARG A 127 7.13 -6.49 21.67
C ARG A 127 7.60 -5.38 20.74
N LEU A 128 7.28 -4.12 21.05
CA LEU A 128 7.75 -2.96 20.28
C LEU A 128 9.29 -2.86 20.30
N VAL A 129 9.92 -3.08 21.44
CA VAL A 129 11.39 -3.11 21.56
C VAL A 129 11.98 -4.23 20.71
N ARG A 130 11.43 -5.45 20.76
CA ARG A 130 11.89 -6.57 19.91
C ARG A 130 11.77 -6.23 18.43
N LEU A 131 10.67 -5.62 18.00
CA LEU A 131 10.48 -5.17 16.62
C LEU A 131 11.52 -4.11 16.22
N GLY A 132 11.78 -3.14 17.10
CA GLY A 132 12.81 -2.12 16.91
C GLY A 132 14.21 -2.72 16.76
N LEU A 133 14.59 -3.65 17.65
CA LEU A 133 15.89 -4.35 17.62
C LEU A 133 16.08 -5.21 16.37
N ASN A 134 14.99 -5.72 15.80
CA ASN A 134 15.00 -6.47 14.53
C ASN A 134 15.04 -5.56 13.28
N GLY A 135 15.23 -4.26 13.47
CA GLY A 135 15.47 -3.32 12.37
C GLY A 135 14.24 -2.60 11.84
N TRP A 136 13.05 -2.79 12.41
CA TRP A 136 11.85 -2.04 12.01
C TRP A 136 12.09 -0.52 12.11
N SER A 137 12.71 -0.08 13.21
CA SER A 137 12.90 1.35 13.52
C SER A 137 13.95 2.09 12.67
N ARG A 138 14.69 1.39 11.78
CA ARG A 138 15.70 2.00 10.91
C ARG A 138 15.06 2.58 9.64
N GLY A 139 14.33 3.68 9.81
CA GLY A 139 14.16 4.67 8.75
C GLY A 139 15.33 5.65 8.83
N GLU A 140 16.39 5.46 8.05
CA GLU A 140 17.42 6.49 7.91
C GLU A 140 16.83 7.66 7.12
N VAL A 141 16.36 8.68 7.84
CA VAL A 141 16.06 9.99 7.26
C VAL A 141 17.39 10.66 6.97
N HIS A 142 17.90 10.50 5.74
CA HIS A 142 18.95 11.36 5.24
C HIS A 142 18.35 12.73 4.95
N ILE A 143 18.63 13.69 5.85
CA ILE A 143 18.40 15.13 5.65
C ILE A 143 19.58 15.71 4.87
#